data_AF-A0A356PB60-F1
#
_entry.id   AF-A0A356PB60-F1
#
_cell.length_a   1.000
_cell.length_b   1.000
_cell.length_c   1.000
_cell.angle_alpha   90.00
_cell.angle_beta   90.00
_cell.angle_gamma   90.00
#
_symmetry.space_group_name_H-M   'P 1'
#
loop_
_entity.id
_entity.type
_entity.pdbx_description
1 polymer ?
#
loop_
_entity_poly.entity_id
_entity_poly.type
_entity_poly.pdbx_seq_one_letter_code
_entity_poly.pdbx_strand_id
1 'polypeptide(L)'
;MKCSSRYVMICAGLLSVILLNSGCHGGQDIKQFSEIGNGLAKGITQLGKEQGIKTTGFASDRDKKIFKVRIGIDHTKITSEQLKQVVESYLKNAASFTTQPDPEIMLKPYNLKIEEIDKENKPTSIIAEKTSGSTQIIWKQ
;
A
#
# COMPACT_ATOMS: atom_id res chain seq x y z
N MET A 1 -11.18 -81.38 17.98
CA MET A 1 -9.97 -81.07 17.20
C MET A 1 -10.36 -80.40 15.89
N LYS A 2 -10.03 -79.11 15.75
CA LYS A 2 -9.58 -78.43 14.52
C LYS A 2 -9.29 -76.97 14.89
N CYS A 3 -8.00 -76.68 15.04
CA CYS A 3 -7.43 -75.34 15.22
C CYS A 3 -7.28 -74.67 13.84
N SER A 4 -7.61 -73.37 13.74
CA SER A 4 -7.05 -72.42 12.75
C SER A 4 -7.40 -71.00 13.23
N SER A 5 -6.60 -70.36 14.09
CA SER A 5 -5.48 -69.44 13.81
C SER A 5 -5.82 -68.17 12.97
N ARG A 6 -5.99 -67.06 13.69
CA ARG A 6 -5.38 -65.71 13.52
C ARG A 6 -5.38 -65.02 12.14
N TYR A 7 -6.05 -63.86 12.06
CA TYR A 7 -5.56 -62.59 11.44
C TYR A 7 -6.39 -61.45 12.08
N VAL A 8 -5.89 -60.77 13.11
CA VAL A 8 -5.10 -59.53 13.05
C VAL A 8 -5.82 -58.39 12.30
N MET A 9 -6.33 -57.48 13.14
CA MET A 9 -6.71 -56.08 12.94
C MET A 9 -5.91 -55.34 11.85
N ILE A 10 -6.62 -54.70 10.91
CA ILE A 10 -6.12 -53.52 10.17
C ILE A 10 -7.27 -52.49 10.06
N CYS A 11 -7.30 -51.56 11.02
CA CYS A 11 -7.99 -50.28 10.85
C CYS A 11 -7.12 -49.41 9.95
N ALA A 12 -7.49 -49.27 8.67
CA ALA A 12 -6.85 -48.33 7.77
C ALA A 12 -7.88 -47.76 6.79
N GLY A 13 -8.26 -46.51 7.02
CA GLY A 13 -9.09 -45.70 6.13
C GLY A 13 -8.99 -44.26 6.61
N LEU A 14 -7.92 -43.59 6.17
CA LEU A 14 -7.44 -42.31 6.66
C LEU A 14 -8.53 -41.25 6.81
N LEU A 15 -8.50 -40.57 7.96
CA LEU A 15 -9.08 -39.25 8.15
C LEU A 15 -8.67 -38.33 7.00
N SER A 16 -9.69 -37.76 6.36
CA SER A 16 -9.61 -36.64 5.44
C SER A 16 -8.71 -35.52 5.96
N VAL A 17 -7.53 -35.38 5.38
CA VAL A 17 -6.68 -34.20 5.56
C VAL A 17 -7.31 -33.07 4.76
N ILE A 18 -8.24 -32.34 5.37
CA ILE A 18 -8.61 -31.01 4.89
C ILE A 18 -7.42 -30.11 5.26
N LEU A 19 -6.46 -29.98 4.35
CA LEU A 19 -5.40 -28.99 4.48
C LEU A 19 -6.05 -27.60 4.42
N LEU A 20 -6.03 -26.93 5.57
CA LEU A 20 -6.41 -25.54 5.77
C LEU A 20 -5.60 -24.64 4.84
N ASN A 21 -6.23 -24.19 3.76
CA ASN A 21 -5.64 -23.29 2.76
C ASN A 21 -5.71 -21.82 3.19
N SER A 22 -5.40 -21.51 4.44
CA SER A 22 -5.54 -20.15 5.01
C SER A 22 -4.22 -19.48 5.44
N GLY A 23 -3.07 -19.98 4.97
CA GLY A 23 -1.75 -19.50 5.40
C GLY A 23 -0.99 -18.54 4.46
N CYS A 24 -1.18 -18.62 3.13
CA CYS A 24 -0.30 -17.89 2.19
C CYS A 24 -0.79 -16.49 1.79
N HIS A 25 -2.09 -16.23 1.80
CA HIS A 25 -2.61 -14.94 1.31
C HIS A 25 -2.28 -13.77 2.26
N GLY A 26 -2.26 -14.00 3.58
CA GLY A 26 -1.97 -12.95 4.55
C GLY A 26 -0.51 -12.48 4.53
N GLY A 27 0.45 -13.40 4.37
CA GLY A 27 1.88 -13.06 4.34
C GLY A 27 2.28 -12.24 3.10
N GLN A 28 1.67 -12.53 1.96
CA GLN A 28 1.93 -11.82 0.71
C GLN A 28 1.37 -10.38 0.71
N ASP A 29 0.15 -10.17 1.23
CA ASP A 29 -0.46 -8.84 1.37
C ASP A 29 0.36 -7.94 2.31
N ILE A 30 0.84 -8.48 3.44
CA ILE A 30 1.71 -7.73 4.38
C ILE A 30 3.01 -7.32 3.69
N LYS A 31 3.68 -8.24 3.00
CA LYS A 31 4.95 -7.95 2.31
C LYS A 31 4.76 -6.86 1.26
N GLN A 32 3.71 -6.97 0.46
CA GLN A 32 3.40 -6.00 -0.59
C GLN A 32 3.06 -4.62 0.00
N PHE A 33 2.24 -4.55 1.06
CA PHE A 33 1.93 -3.30 1.73
C PHE A 33 3.18 -2.60 2.27
N SER A 34 4.05 -3.36 2.96
CA SER A 34 5.31 -2.83 3.48
C SER A 34 6.26 -2.37 2.38
N GLU A 35 6.37 -3.13 1.29
CA GLU A 35 7.21 -2.77 0.14
C GLU A 35 6.77 -1.45 -0.50
N ILE A 36 5.48 -1.31 -0.77
CA ILE A 36 4.92 -0.09 -1.37
C ILE A 36 5.03 1.08 -0.41
N GLY A 37 4.71 0.87 0.86
CA GLY A 37 4.87 1.90 1.88
C GLY A 37 6.32 2.39 1.99
N ASN A 38 7.30 1.50 1.89
CA ASN A 38 8.71 1.86 1.86
C ASN A 38 9.08 2.64 0.60
N GLY A 39 8.56 2.27 -0.57
CA GLY A 39 8.78 3.02 -1.81
C GLY A 39 8.24 4.46 -1.73
N LEU A 40 7.01 4.61 -1.23
CA LEU A 40 6.38 5.90 -1.00
C LEU A 40 7.16 6.75 0.02
N ALA A 41 7.61 6.15 1.13
CA ALA A 41 8.40 6.83 2.15
C ALA A 41 9.76 7.29 1.60
N LYS A 42 10.44 6.47 0.79
CA LYS A 42 11.71 6.85 0.15
C LYS A 42 11.54 8.01 -0.82
N GLY A 43 10.47 8.00 -1.62
CA GLY A 43 10.18 9.05 -2.60
C GLY A 43 9.93 10.43 -1.99
N ILE A 44 9.54 10.51 -0.71
CA ILE A 44 9.20 11.78 -0.04
C ILE A 44 10.35 12.78 -0.06
N THR A 45 11.59 12.30 -0.02
CA THR A 45 12.78 13.17 -0.05
C THR A 45 12.89 13.95 -1.36
N GLN A 46 12.43 13.38 -2.49
CA GLN A 46 12.35 14.11 -3.75
C GLN A 46 11.24 15.17 -3.68
N LEU A 47 10.05 14.78 -3.21
CA LEU A 47 8.90 15.67 -3.11
C LEU A 47 9.23 16.92 -2.29
N GLY A 48 9.97 16.77 -1.19
CA GLY A 48 10.41 17.89 -0.35
C GLY A 48 11.44 18.83 -0.97
N LYS A 49 12.00 18.52 -2.15
CA LYS A 49 12.95 19.38 -2.88
C LYS A 49 12.28 20.20 -3.99
N GLU A 50 11.02 19.91 -4.31
CA GLU A 50 10.30 20.57 -5.38
C GLU A 50 9.90 21.99 -4.99
N GLN A 51 9.87 22.91 -5.98
CA GLN A 51 9.51 24.30 -5.74
C GLN A 51 8.08 24.40 -5.17
N GLY A 52 7.94 25.19 -4.11
CA GLY A 52 6.64 25.40 -3.46
C GLY A 52 6.23 24.31 -2.47
N ILE A 53 7.05 23.27 -2.28
CA ILE A 53 6.87 22.31 -1.20
C ILE A 53 7.71 22.76 0.01
N LYS A 54 7.07 22.97 1.16
CA LYS A 54 7.70 23.42 2.41
C LYS A 54 8.10 22.27 3.33
N THR A 55 7.19 21.32 3.48
CA THR A 55 7.33 20.15 4.36
C THR A 55 6.67 18.95 3.71
N THR A 56 7.12 17.76 4.09
CA THR A 56 6.54 16.52 3.61
C THR A 56 6.45 15.49 4.74
N GLY A 57 5.52 14.55 4.62
CA GLY A 57 5.36 13.47 5.59
C GLY A 57 4.69 12.25 5.00
N PHE A 58 4.97 11.09 5.58
CA PHE A 58 4.38 9.82 5.19
C PHE A 58 3.73 9.16 6.41
N ALA A 59 2.54 8.59 6.21
CA ALA A 59 1.92 7.70 7.18
C ALA A 59 1.20 6.56 6.44
N SER A 60 1.01 5.44 7.12
CA SER A 60 0.29 4.30 6.56
C SER A 60 -0.46 3.56 7.65
N ASP A 61 -1.59 2.95 7.29
CA ASP A 61 -2.38 2.09 8.17
C ASP A 61 -2.78 0.86 7.37
N ARG A 62 -2.18 -0.28 7.71
CA ARG A 62 -2.34 -1.55 7.00
C ARG A 62 -3.76 -2.09 7.14
N ASP A 63 -4.33 -1.98 8.33
CA ASP A 63 -5.66 -2.55 8.62
C ASP A 63 -6.73 -1.78 7.83
N LYS A 64 -6.52 -0.48 7.60
CA LYS A 64 -7.33 0.35 6.68
C LYS A 64 -6.87 0.33 5.22
N LYS A 65 -5.82 -0.44 4.89
CA LYS A 65 -5.18 -0.49 3.57
C LYS A 65 -4.93 0.89 2.97
N ILE A 66 -4.40 1.84 3.75
CA ILE A 66 -4.27 3.24 3.35
C ILE A 66 -2.83 3.76 3.48
N PHE A 67 -2.41 4.50 2.47
CA PHE A 67 -1.22 5.34 2.47
C PHE A 67 -1.63 6.81 2.50
N LYS A 68 -0.90 7.61 3.27
CA LYS A 68 -1.09 9.05 3.42
C LYS A 68 0.21 9.77 3.12
N VAL A 69 0.19 10.63 2.13
CA VAL A 69 1.28 11.55 1.79
C VAL A 69 0.84 12.93 2.23
N ARG A 70 1.67 13.60 3.01
CA ARG A 70 1.39 14.92 3.57
C ARG A 70 2.33 15.93 2.94
N ILE A 71 1.77 17.07 2.53
CA ILE A 71 2.49 18.10 1.79
C ILE A 71 2.17 19.46 2.40
N GLY A 72 3.16 20.16 2.91
CA GLY A 72 3.03 21.57 3.26
C GLY A 72 3.30 22.42 2.03
N ILE A 73 2.35 23.27 1.63
CA ILE A 73 2.39 23.95 0.34
C ILE A 73 2.66 25.46 0.52
N ASP A 74 3.41 26.02 -0.42
CA ASP A 74 3.50 27.46 -0.66
C ASP A 74 2.72 27.82 -1.91
N HIS A 75 1.43 28.11 -1.76
CA HIS A 75 0.53 28.47 -2.87
C HIS A 75 0.97 29.72 -3.64
N THR A 76 1.93 30.50 -3.13
CA THR A 76 2.53 31.62 -3.86
C THR A 76 3.62 31.20 -4.84
N LYS A 77 4.12 29.96 -4.75
CA LYS A 77 5.26 29.44 -5.51
C LYS A 77 4.95 28.24 -6.39
N ILE A 78 3.76 27.65 -6.25
CA ILE A 78 3.33 26.49 -7.04
C ILE A 78 1.84 26.62 -7.36
N THR A 79 1.46 26.38 -8.61
CA THR A 79 0.05 26.30 -9.01
C THR A 79 -0.51 24.91 -8.74
N SER A 80 -1.84 24.78 -8.81
CA SER A 80 -2.50 23.47 -8.67
C SER A 80 -2.04 22.46 -9.73
N GLU A 81 -1.85 22.90 -10.97
CA GLU A 81 -1.38 22.06 -12.08
C GLU A 81 0.06 21.59 -11.86
N GLN A 82 0.94 22.48 -11.41
CA GLN A 82 2.32 22.13 -11.07
C GLN A 82 2.38 21.15 -9.91
N LEU A 83 1.54 21.34 -8.89
CA LEU A 83 1.42 20.41 -7.76
C LEU A 83 1.00 19.01 -8.23
N LYS A 84 0.04 18.92 -9.16
CA LYS A 84 -0.36 17.64 -9.76
C LYS A 84 0.81 16.92 -10.41
N GLN A 85 1.57 17.63 -11.24
CA GLN A 85 2.75 17.08 -11.92
C GLN A 85 3.83 16.63 -10.93
N VAL A 86 4.07 17.42 -9.89
CA VAL A 86 5.02 17.10 -8.81
C VAL A 86 4.61 15.82 -8.09
N VAL A 87 3.33 15.67 -7.73
CA VAL A 87 2.82 14.45 -7.09
C VAL A 87 2.90 13.26 -8.03
N GLU A 88 2.54 13.40 -9.29
CA GLU A 88 2.64 12.33 -10.30
C GLU A 88 4.10 11.86 -10.48
N SER A 89 5.05 12.81 -10.55
CA SER A 89 6.49 12.54 -10.61
C SER A 89 6.96 11.80 -9.35
N TYR A 90 6.54 12.25 -8.17
CA TYR A 90 6.81 11.58 -6.91
C TYR A 90 6.30 10.15 -6.89
N LEU A 91 5.06 9.88 -7.33
CA LEU A 91 4.49 8.54 -7.35
C LEU A 91 5.24 7.60 -8.31
N LYS A 92 5.65 8.11 -9.48
CA LYS A 92 6.51 7.37 -10.43
C LYS A 92 7.87 7.02 -9.81
N ASN A 93 8.51 7.97 -9.14
CA ASN A 93 9.77 7.71 -8.45
C ASN A 93 9.58 6.71 -7.30
N ALA A 94 8.52 6.85 -6.50
CA ALA A 94 8.20 5.91 -5.44
C ALA A 94 8.04 4.47 -5.95
N ALA A 95 7.36 4.30 -7.08
CA ALA A 95 7.16 3.00 -7.72
C ALA A 95 8.47 2.35 -8.17
N SER A 96 9.47 3.14 -8.56
CA SER A 96 10.81 2.65 -8.94
C SER A 96 11.56 1.94 -7.81
N PHE A 97 11.17 2.16 -6.56
CA PHE A 97 11.72 1.47 -5.39
C PHE A 97 11.01 0.15 -5.06
N THR A 98 10.04 -0.26 -5.88
CA THR A 98 9.25 -1.48 -5.68
C THR A 98 9.42 -2.44 -6.86
N THR A 99 8.91 -3.66 -6.71
CA THR A 99 8.81 -4.66 -7.77
C THR A 99 7.76 -4.32 -8.83
N GLN A 100 6.90 -3.31 -8.59
CA GLN A 100 5.90 -2.84 -9.53
C GLN A 100 6.20 -1.37 -9.92
N PRO A 101 6.90 -1.13 -11.04
CA PRO A 101 7.32 0.22 -11.44
C PRO A 101 6.19 1.11 -11.96
N ASP A 102 5.01 0.54 -12.25
CA ASP A 102 3.82 1.32 -12.60
C ASP A 102 3.08 1.76 -11.33
N PRO A 103 3.01 3.07 -11.01
CA PRO A 103 2.34 3.55 -9.80
C PRO A 103 0.83 3.24 -9.78
N GLU A 104 0.16 3.19 -10.94
CA GLU A 104 -1.26 2.89 -11.01
C GLU A 104 -1.54 1.45 -10.57
N ILE A 105 -0.74 0.52 -11.08
CA ILE A 105 -0.83 -0.91 -10.72
C ILE A 105 -0.38 -1.12 -9.28
N MET A 106 0.74 -0.50 -8.89
CA MET A 106 1.31 -0.57 -7.54
C MET A 106 0.27 -0.18 -6.48
N LEU A 107 -0.44 0.92 -6.70
CA LEU A 107 -1.36 1.49 -5.71
C LEU A 107 -2.79 0.97 -5.84
N LYS A 108 -3.16 0.29 -6.94
CA LYS A 108 -4.50 -0.25 -7.16
C LYS A 108 -5.10 -0.94 -5.94
N PRO A 109 -4.43 -1.87 -5.23
CA PRO A 109 -5.02 -2.56 -4.07
C PRO A 109 -5.21 -1.69 -2.81
N TYR A 110 -4.67 -0.47 -2.76
CA TYR A 110 -4.66 0.35 -1.55
C TYR A 110 -5.38 1.68 -1.73
N ASN A 111 -5.86 2.26 -0.64
CA ASN A 111 -6.29 3.64 -0.60
C ASN A 111 -5.07 4.57 -0.56
N LEU A 112 -5.15 5.72 -1.24
CA LEU A 112 -4.16 6.78 -1.16
C LEU A 112 -4.86 8.09 -0.78
N LYS A 113 -4.27 8.85 0.14
CA LYS A 113 -4.63 10.24 0.40
C LYS A 113 -3.41 11.13 0.29
N ILE A 114 -3.55 12.22 -0.44
CA ILE A 114 -2.62 13.34 -0.45
C ILE A 114 -3.26 14.44 0.39
N GLU A 115 -2.69 14.70 1.56
CA GLU A 115 -3.19 15.65 2.55
C GLU A 115 -2.33 16.91 2.51
N GLU A 116 -2.95 18.09 2.50
CA GLU A 116 -2.23 19.32 2.81
C GLU A 116 -2.00 19.39 4.31
N ILE A 117 -0.84 19.90 4.73
CA ILE A 117 -0.51 20.12 6.14
C ILE A 117 -0.09 21.57 6.42
N ASP A 118 -0.38 22.03 7.63
CA ASP A 118 0.11 23.30 8.14
C ASP A 118 1.57 23.21 8.65
N LYS A 119 2.06 24.31 9.23
CA LYS A 119 3.40 24.39 9.82
C LYS A 119 3.58 23.50 11.06
N GLU A 120 2.50 23.04 11.67
CA GLU A 120 2.49 22.13 12.82
C GLU A 120 2.32 20.66 12.38
N ASN A 121 2.40 20.36 11.08
CA ASN A 121 2.18 19.06 10.47
C ASN A 121 0.78 18.48 10.69
N LYS A 122 -0.23 19.34 10.93
CA LYS A 122 -1.63 18.93 11.05
C LYS A 122 -2.30 18.94 9.69
N PRO A 123 -3.04 17.87 9.30
CA PRO A 123 -3.82 17.87 8.07
C PRO A 123 -4.85 18.99 8.06
N THR A 124 -4.84 19.81 7.01
CA THR A 124 -5.78 20.92 6.81
C THR A 124 -6.83 20.59 5.74
N SER A 125 -6.44 19.89 4.69
CA SER A 125 -7.31 19.51 3.57
C SER A 125 -6.85 18.20 2.92
N ILE A 126 -7.74 17.56 2.14
CA ILE A 126 -7.38 16.45 1.25
C ILE A 126 -7.29 17.03 -0.15
N ILE A 127 -6.08 17.01 -0.74
CA ILE A 127 -5.80 17.53 -2.08
C ILE A 127 -6.17 16.49 -3.14
N ALA A 128 -5.90 15.22 -2.86
CA ALA A 128 -6.22 14.13 -3.76
C ALA A 128 -6.47 12.83 -3.01
N GLU A 129 -7.29 11.97 -3.60
CA GLU A 129 -7.56 10.65 -3.05
C GLU A 129 -7.74 9.60 -4.14
N LYS A 130 -7.40 8.37 -3.80
CA LYS A 130 -7.62 7.18 -4.62
C LYS A 130 -8.21 6.09 -3.73
N THR A 131 -9.28 5.46 -4.18
CA THR A 131 -9.86 4.31 -3.48
C THR A 131 -9.16 3.01 -3.90
N SER A 132 -9.14 2.03 -2.99
CA SER A 132 -8.72 0.65 -3.31
C SER A 132 -9.56 0.09 -4.47
N GLY A 133 -8.93 -0.69 -5.35
CA GLY A 133 -9.49 -1.24 -6.58
C GLY A 133 -9.39 -0.31 -7.80
N SER A 134 -9.24 1.00 -7.59
CA SER A 134 -9.14 2.01 -8.65
C SER A 134 -7.69 2.41 -8.96
N THR A 135 -7.44 2.80 -10.21
CA THR A 135 -6.22 3.48 -10.65
C THR A 135 -6.38 5.01 -10.69
N GLN A 136 -7.62 5.51 -10.70
CA GLN A 136 -7.91 6.93 -10.86
C GLN A 136 -7.69 7.71 -9.55
N ILE A 137 -6.82 8.72 -9.60
CA ILE A 137 -6.65 9.71 -8.54
C ILE A 137 -7.64 10.86 -8.77
N ILE A 138 -8.47 11.14 -7.75
CA ILE A 138 -9.45 12.22 -7.75
C ILE A 138 -8.84 13.43 -7.06
N TRP A 139 -8.64 14.51 -7.81
CA TRP A 139 -8.16 15.79 -7.29
C TRP A 139 -9.32 16.61 -6.73
N LYS A 140 -9.16 17.10 -5.50
CA LYS A 140 -10.08 18.01 -4.83
C LYS A 140 -9.44 19.39 -4.90
N GLN A 141 -10.19 20.35 -5.46
CA GLN A 141 -9.75 21.74 -5.60
C GLN A 141 -9.57 22.40 -4.23
#